data_AF-A0A1H6DAI1-F1
#
_entry.id   AF-A0A1H6DAI1-F1
#
_cell.length_a   1.000
_cell.length_b   1.000
_cell.length_c   1.000
_cell.angle_alpha   90.00
_cell.angle_beta   90.00
_cell.angle_gamma   90.00
#
_symmetry.space_group_name_H-M   'P 1'
#
loop_
_entity.id
_entity.type
_entity.pdbx_description
1 polymer ?
#
loop_
_entity_poly.entity_id
_entity_poly.type
_entity_poly.pdbx_seq_one_letter_code
_entity_poly.pdbx_strand_id
1 'polypeptide(L)'
;MFRHLARSAAAAGVLAAALGFAPAAQATAPVVLASVDDCIDLAVANGGNEHLAAFACHEVNLTDCYRIFRDNYGPQQWALDACKLRTA
;
A
#
# COMPACT_ATOMS: atom_id res chain seq x y z
N MET A 1 -18.75 35.99 42.77
CA MET A 1 -20.15 35.56 42.52
C MET A 1 -20.30 34.14 43.03
N PHE A 2 -20.78 33.97 44.26
CA PHE A 2 -21.02 32.64 44.86
C PHE A 2 -22.47 32.23 44.60
N ARG A 3 -22.69 31.08 43.97
CA ARG A 3 -23.89 30.26 44.16
C ARG A 3 -23.51 28.78 44.13
N HIS A 4 -23.82 28.15 45.25
CA HIS A 4 -23.61 26.75 45.60
C HIS A 4 -24.57 25.78 44.88
N LEU A 5 -24.32 24.49 45.14
CA LEU A 5 -25.26 23.35 45.15
C LEU A 5 -25.50 22.68 43.78
N ALA A 6 -25.51 21.36 43.63
CA ALA A 6 -25.31 20.27 44.57
C ALA A 6 -25.12 18.95 43.80
N ARG A 7 -24.35 18.06 44.42
CA ARG A 7 -24.61 16.62 44.63
C ARG A 7 -25.26 15.82 43.49
N SER A 8 -24.43 14.91 42.98
CA SER A 8 -24.67 13.45 43.04
C SER A 8 -25.97 12.93 42.43
N ALA A 9 -25.85 12.34 41.24
CA ALA A 9 -26.60 11.13 40.91
C ALA A 9 -25.60 10.02 40.61
N ALA A 10 -25.34 9.22 41.65
CA ALA A 10 -24.76 7.90 41.49
C ALA A 10 -25.77 7.02 40.76
N ALA A 11 -25.34 6.34 39.72
CA ALA A 11 -25.99 5.13 39.25
C ALA A 11 -24.89 4.13 38.88
N ALA A 12 -24.64 3.24 39.83
CA ALA A 12 -23.89 2.02 39.62
C ALA A 12 -24.56 1.19 38.53
N GLY A 13 -23.84 0.94 37.44
CA GLY A 13 -24.20 -0.02 36.40
C GLY A 13 -23.28 -1.23 36.52
N VAL A 14 -23.89 -2.35 36.89
CA VAL A 14 -23.32 -3.63 37.31
C VAL A 14 -22.38 -4.29 36.28
N LEU A 15 -21.40 -5.00 36.85
CA LEU A 15 -20.53 -6.04 36.29
C LEU A 15 -21.12 -6.87 35.13
N ALA A 16 -20.26 -7.20 34.15
CA ALA A 16 -20.15 -8.58 33.67
C ALA A 16 -18.78 -8.81 33.02
N ALA A 17 -17.94 -9.55 33.73
CA ALA A 17 -16.80 -10.24 33.14
C ALA A 17 -17.33 -11.33 32.20
N ALA A 18 -16.86 -11.34 30.95
CA ALA A 18 -16.93 -12.51 30.09
C ALA A 18 -15.55 -12.75 29.51
N LEU A 19 -14.95 -13.84 29.98
CA LEU A 19 -13.74 -14.47 29.47
C LEU A 19 -13.91 -14.74 27.98
N GLY A 20 -13.13 -14.05 27.16
CA GLY A 20 -12.99 -14.35 25.74
C GLY A 20 -11.51 -14.33 25.40
N PHE A 21 -10.87 -15.49 25.44
CA PHE A 21 -9.62 -15.71 24.73
C PHE A 21 -9.92 -15.61 23.23
N ALA A 22 -9.88 -14.40 22.68
CA ALA A 22 -9.74 -14.22 21.24
C ALA A 22 -8.24 -14.07 20.97
N PRO A 23 -7.60 -14.96 20.20
CA PRO A 23 -6.28 -14.64 19.69
C PRO A 23 -6.44 -13.34 18.92
N ALA A 24 -5.61 -12.34 19.20
CA ALA A 24 -5.53 -11.15 18.40
C ALA A 24 -5.39 -11.61 16.96
N ALA A 25 -6.46 -11.46 16.16
CA ALA A 25 -6.39 -11.68 14.74
C ALA A 25 -5.35 -10.68 14.26
N GLN A 26 -4.14 -11.17 14.05
CA GLN A 26 -3.10 -10.43 13.37
C GLN A 26 -3.71 -10.11 12.01
N ALA A 27 -4.18 -8.88 11.86
CA ALA A 27 -4.53 -8.35 10.58
C ALA A 27 -3.24 -8.39 9.77
N THR A 28 -3.06 -9.48 9.01
CA THR A 28 -2.09 -9.56 7.95
C THR A 28 -2.52 -8.47 6.98
N ALA A 29 -1.94 -7.27 7.13
CA ALA A 29 -2.04 -6.26 6.10
C ALA A 29 -1.62 -6.98 4.81
N PRO A 30 -2.42 -6.90 3.72
CA PRO A 30 -1.97 -7.47 2.46
C PRO A 30 -0.60 -6.86 2.20
N VAL A 31 0.39 -7.73 1.98
CA VAL A 31 1.67 -7.28 1.42
C VAL A 31 1.28 -6.66 0.09
N VAL A 32 1.17 -5.34 0.06
CA VAL A 32 1.05 -4.59 -1.18
C VAL A 32 2.42 -4.74 -1.82
N LEU A 33 2.61 -5.85 -2.55
CA LEU A 33 3.60 -5.91 -3.61
C LEU A 33 3.36 -4.63 -4.41
N ALA A 34 4.32 -3.72 -4.43
CA ALA A 34 4.14 -2.47 -5.15
C ALA A 34 3.72 -2.81 -6.60
N SER A 35 2.61 -2.20 -6.98
CA SER A 35 1.68 -2.82 -7.92
C SER A 35 2.22 -2.73 -9.34
N VAL A 36 1.79 -3.66 -10.20
CA VAL A 36 2.03 -3.55 -11.65
C VAL A 36 1.54 -2.18 -12.14
N ASP A 37 0.46 -1.67 -11.56
CA ASP A 37 -0.10 -0.35 -11.86
C ASP A 37 0.88 0.79 -11.53
N ASP A 38 1.56 0.77 -10.38
CA ASP A 38 2.56 1.80 -10.01
C ASP A 38 3.74 1.85 -11.01
N CYS A 39 4.15 0.68 -11.52
CA CYS A 39 5.17 0.58 -12.56
C CYS A 39 4.67 1.18 -13.89
N ILE A 40 3.43 0.87 -14.28
CA ILE A 40 2.82 1.41 -15.50
C ILE A 40 2.68 2.93 -15.41
N ASP A 41 2.13 3.42 -14.30
CA ASP A 41 1.90 4.85 -14.07
C ASP A 41 3.21 5.63 -14.13
N LEU A 42 4.28 5.15 -13.49
CA LEU A 42 5.58 5.81 -13.56
C LEU A 42 6.15 5.80 -14.98
N ALA A 43 6.02 4.70 -15.71
CA ALA A 43 6.50 4.61 -17.09
C ALA A 43 5.72 5.58 -18.01
N VAL A 44 4.40 5.62 -17.92
CA VAL A 44 3.54 6.51 -18.72
C VAL A 44 3.78 7.98 -18.36
N ALA A 45 3.95 8.31 -17.08
CA ALA A 45 4.29 9.66 -16.63
C ALA A 45 5.62 10.17 -17.21
N ASN A 46 6.53 9.26 -17.57
CA ASN A 46 7.83 9.59 -18.19
C ASN A 46 7.82 9.46 -19.72
N GLY A 47 6.65 9.35 -20.35
CA GLY A 47 6.50 9.27 -21.81
C GLY A 47 6.61 7.86 -22.39
N GLY A 48 6.59 6.84 -21.53
CA GLY A 48 6.42 5.45 -21.95
C GLY A 48 5.04 5.22 -22.57
N ASN A 49 4.98 4.31 -23.53
CA ASN A 49 3.73 3.86 -24.11
C ASN A 49 3.02 2.93 -23.12
N GLU A 50 1.72 3.15 -22.89
CA GLU A 50 0.93 2.39 -21.92
C GLU A 50 0.91 0.88 -22.21
N HIS A 51 0.75 0.48 -23.47
CA HIS A 51 0.71 -0.94 -23.85
C HIS A 51 2.06 -1.63 -23.61
N LEU A 52 3.16 -0.95 -23.96
CA LEU A 52 4.50 -1.44 -23.69
C LEU A 52 4.81 -1.46 -22.20
N ALA A 53 4.40 -0.43 -21.46
CA ALA A 53 4.55 -0.37 -20.01
C ALA A 53 3.83 -1.52 -19.33
N ALA A 54 2.59 -1.82 -19.72
CA ALA A 54 1.85 -2.98 -19.21
C ALA A 54 2.61 -4.28 -19.50
N PHE A 55 3.08 -4.47 -20.74
CA PHE A 55 3.84 -5.66 -21.12
C PHE A 55 5.13 -5.81 -20.28
N ALA A 56 5.92 -4.74 -20.13
CA ALA A 56 7.16 -4.76 -19.37
C ALA A 56 6.94 -4.94 -17.86
N CYS A 57 5.96 -4.24 -17.28
CA CYS A 57 5.67 -4.25 -15.84
C CYS A 57 5.02 -5.57 -15.38
N HIS A 58 4.52 -6.39 -16.30
CA HIS A 58 4.07 -7.74 -15.99
C HIS A 58 5.23 -8.75 -15.83
N GLU A 59 6.45 -8.40 -16.24
CA GLU A 59 7.61 -9.25 -16.00
C GLU A 59 7.92 -9.36 -14.51
N VAL A 60 8.19 -10.59 -14.06
CA VAL A 60 8.49 -10.88 -12.65
C VAL A 60 9.92 -10.46 -12.30
N ASN A 61 10.83 -10.51 -13.28
CA ASN A 61 12.24 -10.20 -13.08
C ASN A 61 12.54 -8.74 -13.48
N LEU A 62 13.27 -8.03 -12.62
CA LEU A 62 13.71 -6.65 -12.88
C LEU A 62 14.50 -6.55 -14.19
N THR A 63 15.37 -7.53 -14.47
CA THR A 63 16.19 -7.55 -15.68
C THR A 63 15.35 -7.67 -16.95
N ASP A 64 14.28 -8.48 -16.92
CA ASP A 64 13.40 -8.67 -18.08
C ASP A 64 12.54 -7.43 -18.31
N CYS A 65 11.95 -6.87 -17.25
CA CYS A 65 11.23 -5.59 -17.30
C CYS A 65 12.11 -4.47 -17.88
N TYR A 66 13.33 -4.29 -17.34
CA TYR A 66 14.22 -3.21 -17.78
C TYR A 66 14.72 -3.43 -19.22
N ARG A 67 14.96 -4.69 -19.62
CA ARG A 67 15.36 -5.02 -20.99
C ARG A 67 14.31 -4.56 -22.00
N ILE A 68 13.02 -4.82 -21.75
CA ILE A 68 11.94 -4.41 -22.65
C ILE A 68 11.91 -2.89 -22.82
N PHE A 69 11.98 -2.12 -21.72
CA PHE A 69 12.04 -0.67 -21.82
C PHE A 69 13.29 -0.18 -22.55
N ARG A 70 14.46 -0.75 -22.21
CA ARG A 70 15.74 -0.35 -22.81
C ARG A 70 15.77 -0.57 -24.32
N ASP A 71 15.22 -1.70 -24.77
CA ASP A 71 15.22 -2.04 -26.19
C ASP A 71 14.31 -1.11 -27.02
N ASN A 72 13.37 -0.40 -26.38
CA ASN A 72 12.44 0.53 -27.04
C ASN A 72 12.76 2.03 -26.82
N TYR A 73 13.34 2.39 -25.67
CA TYR A 73 13.59 3.79 -25.28
C TYR A 73 15.07 4.12 -25.02
N GLY A 74 15.96 3.13 -25.16
CA GLY A 74 17.35 3.25 -24.74
C GLY A 74 17.53 3.18 -23.22
N PRO A 75 18.74 3.42 -22.71
CA PRO A 75 19.03 3.34 -21.28
C PRO A 75 18.40 4.51 -20.53
N GLN A 76 17.18 4.31 -20.04
CA GLN A 76 16.42 5.31 -19.30
C GLN A 76 16.42 5.01 -17.80
N GLN A 77 16.75 6.01 -16.98
CA GLN A 77 16.74 5.85 -15.52
C GLN A 77 15.32 5.59 -14.99
N TRP A 78 14.32 6.30 -15.53
CA TRP A 78 12.92 6.13 -15.16
C TRP A 78 12.41 4.70 -15.42
N ALA A 79 12.94 4.01 -16.44
CA ALA A 79 12.56 2.64 -16.75
C ALA A 79 13.07 1.66 -15.68
N LEU A 80 14.29 1.86 -15.19
CA LEU A 80 14.83 1.07 -14.08
C LEU A 80 14.04 1.32 -12.80
N ASP A 81 13.67 2.57 -12.55
CA ASP A 81 12.95 2.95 -11.33
C ASP A 81 11.50 2.42 -11.36
N ALA A 82 10.83 2.42 -12.51
CA ALA A 82 9.54 1.76 -12.70
C ALA A 82 9.62 0.24 -12.41
N CYS A 83 10.61 -0.46 -12.98
CA CYS A 83 10.77 -1.90 -12.77
C CYS A 83 11.11 -2.27 -11.31
N LYS A 84 11.75 -1.37 -10.56
CA LYS A 84 11.99 -1.56 -9.11
C LYS A 84 10.71 -1.50 -8.30
N LEU A 85 9.74 -0.66 -8.69
CA LEU A 85 8.44 -0.62 -8.01
C LEU A 85 7.78 -2.00 -8.02
N ARG A 86 7.91 -2.76 -9.10
CA ARG A 86 7.34 -4.11 -9.19
C ARG A 86 8.06 -5.17 -8.34
N THR A 87 9.36 -5.00 -8.09
CA THR A 87 10.27 -6.06 -7.62
C THR A 87 10.88 -5.81 -6.24
N ALA A 88 10.53 -4.69 -5.60
CA ALA A 88 10.92 -4.33 -4.24
C ALA A 88 10.06 -5.00 -3.16
#